data_AF-A0A9D8C2X6-F1
#
_entry.id   AF-A0A9D8C2X6-F1
#
_cell.length_a   1.000
_cell.length_b   1.000
_cell.length_c   1.000
_cell.angle_alpha   90.00
_cell.angle_beta   90.00
_cell.angle_gamma   90.00
#
_symmetry.space_group_name_H-M   'P 1'
#
loop_
_entity.id
_entity.type
_entity.pdbx_description
1 polymer ?
#
loop_
_entity_poly.entity_id
_entity_poly.type
_entity_poly.pdbx_seq_one_letter_code
_entity_poly.pdbx_strand_id
1 'polypeptide(L)'
;MTSQRTTRQQIQTILVILLALLIGWKGTSSLAFFYAAVILSAVVLVSARAMIAVDFIWMKLTWVLSLIIPRIILSLLFYFFLTPLALLSRIFGNTDPLQLKRPSGTMFQIEAPLSGPRSFEKMW
;
A
#
# COMPACT_ATOMS: atom_id res chain seq x y z
N MET A 1 19.71 -12.87 -11.48
CA MET A 1 19.21 -14.01 -10.68
C MET A 1 17.72 -14.19 -10.95
N THR A 2 17.35 -15.06 -11.90
CA THR A 2 15.95 -15.45 -12.10
C THR A 2 15.61 -16.49 -11.03
N SER A 3 14.92 -16.06 -9.97
CA SER A 3 14.39 -16.98 -8.96
C SER A 3 13.52 -18.02 -9.68
N GLN A 4 13.92 -19.29 -9.65
CA GLN A 4 13.18 -20.39 -10.26
C GLN A 4 11.90 -20.59 -9.43
N ARG A 5 10.78 -20.04 -9.90
CA ARG A 5 9.47 -20.19 -9.24
C ARG A 5 9.02 -21.64 -9.33
N THR A 6 8.32 -22.11 -8.30
CA THR A 6 7.82 -23.49 -8.30
C THR A 6 6.72 -23.64 -9.34
N THR A 7 6.61 -24.81 -9.97
CA THR A 7 5.56 -25.10 -10.95
C THR A 7 4.17 -24.82 -10.37
N ARG A 8 3.96 -25.08 -9.07
CA ARG A 8 2.70 -24.78 -8.37
C ARG A 8 2.33 -23.29 -8.45
N GLN A 9 3.29 -22.39 -8.22
CA GLN A 9 3.06 -20.94 -8.28
C GLN A 9 2.77 -20.46 -9.70
N GLN A 10 3.42 -21.07 -10.70
CA GLN A 10 3.15 -20.78 -12.10
C GLN A 10 1.74 -21.25 -12.50
N ILE A 11 1.32 -22.45 -12.05
CA ILE A 11 -0.04 -22.97 -12.26
C ILE A 11 -1.05 -22.00 -11.65
N GLN A 12 -0.83 -21.56 -10.41
CA GLN A 12 -1.71 -20.62 -9.72
C GLN A 12 -1.84 -19.30 -10.50
N THR A 13 -0.74 -18.75 -11.01
CA THR A 13 -0.75 -17.50 -11.78
C THR A 13 -1.59 -17.65 -13.04
N ILE A 14 -1.42 -18.76 -13.77
CA ILE A 14 -2.22 -19.02 -14.98
C ILE A 14 -3.70 -19.22 -14.62
N LEU A 15 -4.02 -19.95 -13.55
CA LEU A 15 -5.40 -20.11 -13.09
C LEU A 15 -6.05 -18.77 -12.77
N VAL A 16 -5.32 -17.85 -12.13
CA VAL A 16 -5.79 -16.48 -11.87
C VAL A 16 -6.05 -15.72 -13.17
N ILE A 17 -5.16 -15.81 -14.16
CA ILE A 17 -5.33 -15.17 -15.48
C ILE A 17 -6.57 -15.75 -16.20
N LEU A 18 -6.74 -17.07 -16.20
CA LEU A 18 -7.90 -17.73 -16.82
C LEU A 18 -9.20 -17.32 -16.11
N LEU A 19 -9.19 -17.29 -14.78
CA LEU A 19 -10.35 -16.85 -13.98
C LEU A 19 -10.70 -15.39 -14.27
N ALA A 20 -9.70 -14.51 -14.40
CA ALA A 20 -9.91 -13.12 -14.79
C ALA A 20 -10.54 -12.98 -16.19
N LEU A 21 -10.07 -13.77 -17.17
CA LEU A 21 -10.65 -13.79 -18.53
C LEU A 21 -12.10 -14.28 -18.53
N LEU A 22 -12.42 -15.31 -17.75
CA LEU A 22 -13.79 -15.85 -17.63
C LEU A 22 -14.74 -14.88 -16.94
N ILE A 23 -14.29 -14.18 -15.89
CA ILE A 23 -15.07 -13.12 -15.25
C ILE A 23 -15.32 -11.97 -16.23
N GLY A 24 -14.29 -11.58 -16.99
CA GLY A 24 -14.40 -10.56 -18.04
C GLY A 24 -15.40 -10.95 -19.14
N TRP A 25 -15.41 -12.23 -19.54
CA TRP A 25 -16.42 -12.77 -20.46
C TRP A 25 -17.84 -12.63 -19.91
N LYS A 26 -18.08 -12.99 -18.64
CA LYS A 26 -19.40 -12.83 -18.01
C LYS A 26 -19.87 -11.37 -17.98
N GLY A 27 -18.95 -10.43 -17.76
CA GLY A 27 -19.28 -9.00 -17.66
C GLY A 27 -19.52 -8.31 -19.00
N THR A 28 -18.79 -8.71 -20.05
CA THR A 28 -18.80 -8.02 -21.35
C THR A 28 -19.58 -8.80 -22.43
N SER A 29 -19.89 -10.08 -22.21
CA SER A 29 -20.50 -11.01 -23.18
C SER A 29 -19.78 -11.10 -24.54
N SER A 30 -18.54 -10.59 -24.64
CA SER A 30 -17.79 -10.60 -25.89
C SER A 30 -17.10 -11.96 -26.07
N LEU A 31 -17.32 -12.57 -27.24
CA LEU A 31 -16.72 -13.86 -27.62
C LEU A 31 -15.17 -13.82 -27.63
N ALA A 32 -14.57 -12.64 -27.78
CA ALA A 32 -13.12 -12.46 -27.75
C ALA A 32 -12.45 -12.97 -26.46
N PHE A 33 -13.02 -12.65 -25.28
CA PHE A 33 -12.47 -13.12 -24.00
C PHE A 33 -12.58 -14.64 -23.84
N PHE A 34 -13.65 -15.23 -24.37
CA PHE A 34 -13.83 -16.68 -24.34
C PHE A 34 -12.79 -17.39 -25.21
N TYR A 35 -12.61 -16.95 -26.47
CA TYR A 35 -11.58 -17.51 -27.34
C TYR A 35 -10.17 -17.32 -26.78
N ALA A 36 -9.88 -16.16 -26.19
CA ALA A 36 -8.59 -15.91 -25.54
C ALA A 36 -8.33 -16.88 -24.37
N ALA A 37 -9.33 -17.15 -23.53
CA ALA A 37 -9.21 -18.11 -22.44
C ALA A 37 -8.98 -19.55 -22.92
N VAL A 38 -9.70 -19.98 -23.97
CA VAL A 38 -9.56 -21.32 -24.56
C VAL A 38 -8.20 -21.49 -25.24
N ILE A 39 -7.74 -20.50 -25.99
CA ILE A 39 -6.42 -20.55 -26.64
C ILE A 39 -5.31 -20.57 -25.59
N LEU A 40 -5.41 -19.70 -24.57
CA LEU A 40 -4.41 -19.64 -23.51
C LEU A 40 -4.33 -20.97 -22.74
N SER A 41 -5.48 -21.57 -22.41
CA SER A 41 -5.49 -22.87 -21.71
C SER A 41 -4.88 -23.98 -22.57
N ALA A 42 -5.25 -24.07 -23.86
CA ALA A 42 -4.68 -25.04 -24.78
C ALA A 42 -3.15 -24.90 -24.91
N VAL A 43 -2.65 -23.67 -25.09
CA VAL A 43 -1.22 -23.38 -25.23
C VAL A 43 -0.43 -23.76 -23.98
N VAL A 44 -0.97 -23.46 -22.79
CA VAL A 44 -0.33 -23.79 -21.51
C VAL A 44 -0.28 -25.31 -21.29
N LEU A 45 -1.36 -26.03 -21.62
CA LEU A 45 -1.43 -27.48 -21.43
C LEU A 45 -0.41 -28.22 -22.31
N VAL A 46 -0.15 -27.73 -23.52
CA VAL A 46 0.75 -28.39 -24.47
C VAL A 46 2.23 -28.10 -24.17
N SER A 47 2.56 -26.95 -23.59
CA SER A 47 3.97 -26.53 -23.43
C SER A 47 4.27 -25.91 -22.07
N ALA A 48 5.11 -26.60 -21.29
CA ALA A 48 5.69 -26.08 -20.06
C ALA A 48 6.54 -24.81 -20.29
N ARG A 49 7.13 -24.64 -21.49
CA ARG A 49 7.88 -23.42 -21.83
C ARG A 49 6.95 -22.22 -22.00
N ALA A 50 5.78 -22.42 -22.61
CA ALA A 50 4.79 -21.37 -22.77
C ALA A 50 4.25 -20.91 -21.41
N MET A 51 4.01 -21.85 -20.50
CA MET A 51 3.65 -21.57 -19.11
C MET A 51 4.66 -20.65 -18.40
N ILE A 52 5.96 -20.94 -18.52
CA ILE A 52 7.02 -20.11 -17.93
C ILE A 52 7.04 -18.71 -18.57
N ALA A 53 6.87 -18.62 -19.88
CA ALA A 53 6.85 -17.34 -20.60
C ALA A 53 5.68 -16.45 -20.18
N VAL A 54 4.48 -17.03 -20.05
CA VAL A 54 3.27 -16.31 -19.61
C VAL A 54 3.44 -15.82 -18.16
N ASP A 55 3.89 -16.69 -17.24
CA ASP A 55 4.19 -16.30 -15.86
C ASP A 55 5.22 -15.16 -15.81
N PHE A 56 6.27 -15.25 -16.62
CA PHE A 56 7.31 -14.22 -16.67
C PHE A 56 6.78 -12.85 -17.13
N ILE A 57 5.95 -12.82 -18.18
CA ILE A 57 5.31 -11.59 -18.66
C ILE A 57 4.39 -11.01 -17.58
N TRP A 58 3.60 -11.86 -16.93
CA TRP A 58 2.70 -11.44 -15.85
C TRP A 58 3.46 -10.91 -14.63
N MET A 59 4.60 -11.53 -14.28
CA MET A 59 5.47 -11.05 -13.20
C MET A 59 6.10 -9.70 -13.53
N LYS A 60 6.51 -9.46 -14.77
CA LYS A 60 6.98 -8.12 -15.21
C LYS A 60 5.89 -7.07 -15.03
N LEU A 61 4.65 -7.38 -15.42
CA LEU A 61 3.51 -6.47 -15.22
C LEU A 61 3.30 -6.18 -13.73
N THR A 62 3.28 -7.22 -12.90
CA THR A 62 3.13 -7.10 -11.45
C THR A 62 4.24 -6.28 -10.83
N TRP A 63 5.48 -6.42 -11.31
CA TRP A 63 6.63 -5.66 -10.82
C TRP A 63 6.46 -4.16 -11.09
N VAL A 64 6.04 -3.78 -12.30
CA VAL A 64 5.73 -2.38 -12.63
C VAL A 64 4.62 -1.86 -11.72
N LEU A 65 3.56 -2.65 -11.53
CA LEU A 65 2.45 -2.28 -10.66
C LEU A 65 2.93 -2.08 -9.21
N SER A 66 3.83 -2.93 -8.71
CA SER A 66 4.42 -2.83 -7.38
C SER A 66 5.26 -1.57 -7.15
N LEU A 67 5.68 -0.85 -8.20
CA LEU A 67 6.36 0.44 -8.06
C LEU A 67 5.35 1.59 -7.87
N ILE A 68 4.15 1.43 -8.41
CA ILE A 68 3.10 2.44 -8.44
C ILE A 68 2.19 2.32 -7.22
N ILE A 69 1.78 1.09 -6.89
CA ILE A 69 0.84 0.78 -5.80
C ILE A 69 1.26 1.39 -4.45
N PRO A 70 2.53 1.29 -3.98
CA PRO A 70 2.91 1.85 -2.69
C PRO A 70 2.71 3.37 -2.62
N ARG A 71 2.94 4.08 -3.71
CA ARG A 71 2.72 5.54 -3.78
C ARG A 71 1.24 5.88 -3.70
N ILE A 72 0.40 5.09 -4.37
CA ILE A 72 -1.06 5.24 -4.31
C ILE A 72 -1.57 4.94 -2.90
N ILE A 73 -1.16 3.82 -2.30
CA ILE A 73 -1.57 3.43 -0.95
C ILE A 73 -1.13 4.50 0.06
N LEU A 74 0.11 4.98 -0.03
CA LEU A 74 0.62 6.02 0.87
C LEU A 74 -0.17 7.32 0.74
N SER A 75 -0.46 7.74 -0.50
CA SER A 75 -1.29 8.93 -0.76
C SER A 75 -2.69 8.76 -0.18
N LEU A 76 -3.31 7.59 -0.40
CA LEU A 76 -4.65 7.29 0.11
C LEU A 76 -4.68 7.27 1.64
N LEU A 77 -3.68 6.66 2.28
CA LEU A 77 -3.52 6.69 3.74
C LEU A 77 -3.35 8.12 4.25
N PHE A 78 -2.55 8.93 3.56
CA PHE A 78 -2.35 10.32 3.95
C PHE A 78 -3.64 11.12 3.89
N TYR A 79 -4.39 11.05 2.78
CA TYR A 79 -5.60 11.84 2.62
C TYR A 79 -6.79 11.31 3.42
N PHE A 80 -6.91 10.00 3.58
CA PHE A 80 -8.07 9.39 4.23
C PHE A 80 -7.90 9.18 5.74
N PHE A 81 -6.67 9.04 6.23
CA PHE A 81 -6.41 8.83 7.66
C PHE A 81 -5.64 10.00 8.27
N LEU A 82 -4.42 10.29 7.80
CA LEU A 82 -3.56 11.28 8.45
C LEU A 82 -4.14 12.70 8.38
N THR A 83 -4.69 13.08 7.22
CA THR A 83 -5.26 14.42 7.01
C THR A 83 -6.46 14.69 7.91
N PRO A 84 -7.52 13.84 7.95
CA PRO A 84 -8.62 14.07 8.88
C PRO A 84 -8.18 13.94 10.33
N LEU A 85 -7.25 13.05 10.65
CA LEU A 85 -6.71 12.95 12.01
C LEU A 85 -5.99 14.23 12.44
N ALA A 86 -5.19 14.83 11.56
CA ALA A 86 -4.51 16.10 11.82
C ALA A 86 -5.49 17.28 11.93
N LEU A 87 -6.57 17.28 11.16
CA LEU A 87 -7.64 18.27 11.28
C LEU A 87 -8.37 18.10 12.62
N LEU A 88 -8.72 16.88 13.00
CA LEU A 88 -9.30 16.58 14.30
C LEU A 88 -8.36 16.99 15.44
N SER A 89 -7.07 16.67 15.35
CA SER A 89 -6.09 17.09 16.37
C SER A 89 -5.93 18.60 16.43
N ARG A 90 -6.16 19.32 15.32
CA ARG A 90 -6.12 20.79 15.31
C ARG A 90 -7.37 21.41 15.93
N ILE A 91 -8.53 20.78 15.78
CA ILE A 91 -9.81 21.27 16.32
C ILE A 91 -9.94 20.90 17.81
N PHE A 92 -9.58 19.67 18.18
CA PHE A 92 -9.74 19.13 19.53
C PHE A 92 -8.46 19.17 20.38
N GLY A 93 -7.29 19.33 19.76
CA GLY A 93 -6.01 19.42 20.47
C GLY A 93 -5.65 20.84 20.88
N ASN A 94 -4.76 20.93 21.86
CA ASN A 94 -4.32 22.21 22.42
C ASN A 94 -3.65 23.08 21.33
N THR A 95 -3.95 24.37 21.29
CA THR A 95 -3.63 25.25 20.15
C THR A 95 -2.14 25.54 19.98
N ASP A 96 -1.30 25.19 20.97
CA ASP A 96 0.14 25.47 20.94
C ASP A 96 0.95 24.45 21.79
N PRO A 97 1.05 23.18 21.39
CA PRO A 97 1.78 22.16 22.15
C PRO A 97 3.31 22.39 22.11
N LEU A 98 3.81 23.14 21.13
CA LEU A 98 5.22 23.43 20.94
C LEU A 98 5.57 24.91 21.19
N GLN A 99 4.62 25.72 21.67
CA GLN A 99 4.80 27.15 21.96
C GLN A 99 5.47 27.92 20.81
N LEU A 100 5.04 27.68 19.56
CA LEU A 100 5.66 28.28 18.37
C LEU A 100 5.28 29.74 18.16
N LYS A 101 4.31 30.28 18.90
CA LYS A 101 3.99 31.71 18.86
C LYS A 101 5.12 32.50 19.50
N ARG A 102 5.65 33.49 18.77
CA ARG A 102 6.72 34.38 19.24
C ARG A 102 6.31 35.01 20.58
N PRO A 103 7.04 34.76 21.68
CA PRO A 103 6.80 35.48 22.91
C PRO A 103 7.22 36.94 22.69
N SER A 104 6.36 37.89 23.08
CA SER A 104 6.48 39.32 22.80
C SER A 104 7.54 40.06 23.64
N GLY A 105 8.47 39.36 24.30
CA GLY A 105 9.47 40.04 25.13
C GLY A 105 10.61 39.19 25.70
N THR A 106 10.47 37.88 25.89
CA THR A 106 11.56 37.06 26.49
C THR A 106 11.47 35.61 26.02
N MET A 107 12.61 34.91 25.97
CA MET A 107 12.67 33.45 25.72
C MET A 107 12.44 32.62 26.98
N PHE A 108 12.35 33.25 28.15
CA PHE A 108 12.17 32.57 29.43
C PHE A 108 10.69 32.30 29.67
N GLN A 109 10.37 31.05 30.02
CA GLN A 109 9.08 30.67 30.58
C GLN A 109 9.17 30.82 32.10
N ILE A 110 8.19 31.50 32.69
CA ILE A 110 8.02 31.52 34.15
C ILE A 110 7.39 30.19 34.50
N GLU A 111 8.20 29.21 34.88
CA GLU A 111 7.69 27.99 35.50
C GLU A 111 7.17 28.31 36.89
N ALA A 112 6.12 27.59 37.32
CA ALA A 112 5.62 27.72 38.68
C ALA A 112 6.78 27.43 39.66
N PRO A 113 6.93 28.21 40.76
CA PRO A 113 7.99 27.98 41.72
C PRO A 113 7.89 26.54 42.23
N LEU A 114 9.03 25.84 42.34
CA LEU A 114 9.14 24.48 42.86
C LEU A 114 8.68 24.48 44.32
N SER A 115 7.37 24.40 44.54
CA SER A 115 6.74 24.50 45.85
C SER A 115 6.33 23.11 46.32
N GLY A 116 7.20 22.51 47.14
CA GLY A 116 6.89 21.31 47.91
C GLY A 116 7.95 20.20 47.85
N PRO A 117 8.01 19.30 48.86
CA PRO A 117 9.02 18.25 48.96
C PRO A 117 9.08 17.30 47.76
N ARG A 118 7.91 17.00 47.17
CA ARG A 118 7.78 16.09 45.99
C ARG A 118 8.51 16.59 44.75
N SER A 119 8.76 17.90 44.65
CA SER A 119 9.48 18.46 43.50
C SER A 119 10.97 18.12 43.51
N PHE A 120 11.52 17.76 44.67
CA PHE A 120 12.93 17.39 44.84
C PHE A 120 13.21 15.90 44.58
N GLU A 121 12.16 15.08 44.42
CA GLU A 121 12.31 13.62 44.23
C GLU A 121 12.80 13.23 42.83
N LYS A 122 12.69 14.13 41.83
CA LYS A 122 13.00 13.86 40.42
C LYS A 122 14.08 14.80 39.85
N MET A 123 15.08 15.14 40.65
CA MET A 123 16.17 16.06 40.26
C MET A 123 17.38 15.38 39.59
N TRP A 124 17.33 14.06 39.40
CA TRP A 124 18.34 13.26 38.70
C TRP A 124 17.68 12.46 37.58
#